data_AF-T0ZM37-F1
#
_entry.id   AF-T0ZM37-F1
#
_cell.length_a   1.000
_cell.length_b   1.000
_cell.length_c   1.000
_cell.angle_alpha   90.00
_cell.angle_beta   90.00
_cell.angle_gamma   90.00
#
_symmetry.space_group_name_H-M   'P 1'
#
loop_
_entity.id
_entity.type
_entity.pdbx_description
1 polymer ?
#
loop_
_entity_poly.entity_id
_entity_poly.type
_entity_poly.pdbx_seq_one_letter_code
_entity_poly.pdbx_strand_id
1 'polypeptide(L)'
;MKLFPKDQVVGIFHGFAEGGLEFRADLVLPYKSAFQSLPMHGQFLLVQLEHDQEAILGRITSISSSGRLSSEAGEDYGIRAVASDRPIPEDLREQYLRYQVHIRVLGLVRLVDDHIQFAASHRRLPHVGSRVAFLAPDVLREVAAHNAPGADIGWLAFGEFVYGASDVRLKREPWMQVLEPAVIPKWDVQSLVSRRTFVFARAGFGKSNLVKLLFANLYAAKDPPTVEKRGVRKVPVGTVIFDPDGEYFWPDDAGRPGLCDVP
;
A
#
# COMPACT_ATOMS: atom_id res chain seq x y z
N MET A 1 0.65 20.00 6.47
CA MET A 1 1.16 18.64 6.17
C MET A 1 2.64 18.72 5.78
N LYS A 2 3.47 17.67 5.95
CA LYS A 2 4.89 17.68 5.51
C LYS A 2 5.28 16.35 4.87
N LEU A 3 5.98 16.39 3.73
CA LEU A 3 6.44 15.18 3.04
C LEU A 3 7.70 14.56 3.68
N PHE A 4 8.63 15.39 4.16
CA PHE A 4 9.89 14.94 4.76
C PHE A 4 10.11 15.46 6.18
N PRO A 5 9.22 15.13 7.15
CA PRO A 5 9.49 15.45 8.56
C PRO A 5 10.73 14.66 9.04
N LYS A 6 11.53 15.28 9.91
CA LYS A 6 12.89 14.80 10.23
C LYS A 6 12.93 13.38 10.80
N ASP A 7 11.92 13.01 11.59
CA ASP A 7 11.73 11.70 12.21
C ASP A 7 11.38 10.60 11.20
N GLN A 8 10.82 10.95 10.04
CA GLN A 8 10.45 10.00 8.99
C GLN A 8 11.55 9.82 7.94
N VAL A 9 12.61 10.63 7.95
CA VAL A 9 13.75 10.45 7.04
C VAL A 9 14.56 9.23 7.45
N VAL A 10 14.66 8.26 6.56
CA VAL A 10 15.18 6.93 6.86
C VAL A 10 16.28 6.45 5.93
N GLY A 11 16.65 7.21 4.90
CA GLY A 11 17.74 6.79 4.02
C GLY A 11 18.05 7.78 2.92
N ILE A 12 18.79 7.30 1.93
CA ILE A 12 19.19 8.07 0.75
C ILE A 12 18.85 7.32 -0.54
N PHE A 13 18.58 8.10 -1.58
CA PHE A 13 18.50 7.60 -2.94
C PHE A 13 19.92 7.29 -3.45
N HIS A 14 20.11 6.09 -3.96
CA HIS A 14 21.40 5.66 -4.50
C HIS A 14 21.47 5.79 -6.02
N GLY A 15 20.39 5.42 -6.72
CA GLY A 15 20.34 5.47 -8.18
C GLY A 15 19.15 4.73 -8.74
N PHE A 16 19.11 4.58 -10.06
CA PHE A 16 18.19 3.67 -10.73
C PHE A 16 18.92 2.37 -11.07
N ALA A 17 18.24 1.25 -10.90
CA ALA A 17 18.73 -0.04 -11.37
C ALA A 17 18.06 -0.37 -12.70
N GLU A 18 18.85 -0.78 -13.68
CA GLU A 18 18.32 -1.32 -14.94
C GLU A 18 17.70 -2.70 -14.69
N GLY A 19 16.42 -2.85 -15.05
CA GLY A 19 15.66 -4.06 -14.82
C GLY A 19 14.49 -4.18 -15.79
N GLY A 20 14.78 -4.44 -17.06
CA GLY A 20 13.78 -4.63 -18.11
C GLY A 20 13.03 -3.34 -18.47
N LEU A 21 11.71 -3.44 -18.72
CA LEU A 21 10.86 -2.31 -19.13
C LEU A 21 10.36 -1.44 -17.96
N GLU A 22 10.75 -1.73 -16.72
CA GLU A 22 10.27 -1.03 -15.53
C GLU A 22 11.38 -0.19 -14.87
N PHE A 23 11.07 1.07 -14.55
CA PHE A 23 11.94 1.93 -13.76
C PHE A 23 11.96 1.47 -12.30
N ARG A 24 13.12 0.97 -11.85
CA ARG A 24 13.37 0.61 -10.45
C ARG A 24 14.36 1.59 -9.84
N ALA A 25 14.06 2.06 -8.64
CA ALA A 25 14.93 2.94 -7.89
C ALA A 25 15.53 2.19 -6.69
N ASP A 26 16.83 2.43 -6.48
CA ASP A 26 17.63 1.82 -5.44
C ASP A 26 17.84 2.82 -4.31
N LEU A 27 17.49 2.39 -3.11
CA LEU A 27 17.59 3.18 -1.89
C LEU A 27 18.53 2.48 -0.93
N VAL A 28 19.23 3.26 -0.12
CA VAL A 28 20.09 2.75 0.96
C VAL A 28 19.57 3.30 2.27
N LEU A 29 19.22 2.40 3.18
CA LEU A 29 18.78 2.73 4.52
C LEU A 29 19.84 2.24 5.52
N PRO A 30 20.27 3.05 6.51
CA PRO A 30 21.14 2.59 7.57
C PRO A 30 20.39 1.63 8.48
N TYR A 31 21.09 0.72 9.16
CA TYR A 31 20.47 -0.10 10.18
C TYR A 31 19.85 0.76 11.30
N LYS A 32 18.65 0.39 11.74
CA LYS A 32 18.01 0.86 12.96
C LYS A 32 17.37 -0.34 13.64
N SER A 33 17.41 -0.43 14.97
CA SER A 33 16.79 -1.54 15.71
C SER A 33 15.30 -1.71 15.40
N ALA A 34 14.59 -0.59 15.21
CA ALA A 34 13.18 -0.55 14.79
C ALA A 34 12.94 -1.27 13.45
N PHE A 35 13.98 -1.52 12.65
CA PHE A 35 13.84 -2.12 11.34
C PHE A 35 13.48 -3.62 11.32
N GLN A 36 13.35 -4.23 12.50
CA GLN A 36 12.72 -5.54 12.61
C GLN A 36 11.25 -5.55 12.17
N SER A 37 10.59 -4.38 12.16
CA SER A 37 9.17 -4.21 11.77
C SER A 37 8.98 -3.31 10.54
N LEU A 38 10.03 -2.66 10.05
CA LEU A 38 10.03 -1.66 8.98
C LEU A 38 11.41 -1.62 8.29
N PRO A 39 11.59 -1.36 7.00
CA PRO A 39 10.59 -1.30 5.95
C PRO A 39 9.94 -2.67 5.67
N MET A 40 8.74 -2.65 5.10
CA MET A 40 8.01 -3.84 4.69
C MET A 40 7.86 -3.93 3.17
N HIS A 41 7.76 -5.15 2.62
CA HIS A 41 7.35 -5.32 1.23
C HIS A 41 5.98 -4.70 0.98
N GLY A 42 5.83 -3.97 -0.13
CA GLY A 42 4.58 -3.28 -0.48
C GLY A 42 4.37 -1.92 0.20
N GLN A 43 5.20 -1.56 1.18
CA GLN A 43 5.08 -0.27 1.87
C GLN A 43 5.42 0.90 0.95
N PHE A 44 4.74 2.04 1.15
CA PHE A 44 5.04 3.28 0.45
C PHE A 44 6.24 4.03 1.05
N LEU A 45 7.00 4.70 0.19
CA LEU A 45 8.12 5.58 0.53
C LEU A 45 8.10 6.82 -0.37
N LEU A 46 8.73 7.89 0.12
CA LEU A 46 8.98 9.11 -0.64
C LEU A 46 10.48 9.27 -0.93
N VAL A 47 10.81 9.66 -2.15
CA VAL A 47 12.17 10.08 -2.54
C VAL A 47 12.14 11.54 -2.93
N GLN A 48 12.94 12.37 -2.24
CA GLN A 48 12.95 13.81 -2.42
C GLN A 48 13.45 14.21 -3.82
N LEU A 49 12.75 15.15 -4.45
CA LEU A 49 13.21 15.84 -5.66
C LEU A 49 13.90 17.15 -5.30
N GLU A 50 13.74 18.19 -6.13
CA GLU A 50 14.43 19.47 -6.00
C GLU A 50 14.17 20.17 -4.65
N HIS A 51 12.95 20.04 -4.14
CA HIS A 51 12.50 20.65 -2.88
C HIS A 51 11.76 19.64 -2.01
N ASP A 52 11.57 19.96 -0.73
CA ASP A 52 10.88 19.10 0.24
C ASP A 52 9.35 19.04 0.06
N GLN A 53 8.81 19.78 -0.90
CA GLN A 53 7.41 19.76 -1.31
C GLN A 53 7.15 18.87 -2.54
N GLU A 54 8.19 18.31 -3.15
CA GLU A 54 8.05 17.38 -4.28
C GLU A 54 8.80 16.07 -4.03
N ALA A 55 8.14 14.96 -4.33
CA ALA A 55 8.70 13.64 -4.12
C ALA A 55 8.26 12.64 -5.18
N ILE A 56 9.10 11.65 -5.45
CA ILE A 56 8.65 10.39 -6.05
C ILE A 56 7.93 9.59 -4.98
N LEU A 57 6.73 9.11 -5.30
CA LEU A 57 6.06 8.07 -4.53
C LEU A 57 6.50 6.70 -5.05
N GLY A 58 7.10 5.91 -4.18
CA GLY A 58 7.55 4.55 -4.47
C GLY A 58 6.85 3.51 -3.62
N ARG A 59 6.84 2.28 -4.11
CA ARG A 59 6.42 1.09 -3.35
C ARG A 59 7.56 0.11 -3.25
N ILE A 60 7.88 -0.34 -2.05
CA ILE A 60 8.94 -1.32 -1.80
C ILE A 60 8.61 -2.64 -2.49
N THR A 61 9.54 -3.14 -3.30
CA THR A 61 9.45 -4.43 -4.00
C THR A 61 10.39 -5.48 -3.43
N SER A 62 11.51 -5.07 -2.86
CA SER A 62 12.45 -5.98 -2.21
C SER A 62 13.37 -5.23 -1.27
N ILE A 63 13.89 -5.96 -0.29
CA ILE A 63 14.82 -5.49 0.73
C ILE A 63 15.91 -6.54 0.84
N SER A 64 17.17 -6.13 0.85
CA SER A 64 18.32 -7.00 1.08
C SER A 64 19.30 -6.35 2.04
N SER A 65 19.99 -7.17 2.83
CA SER A 65 21.09 -6.70 3.69
C SER A 65 22.29 -6.33 2.82
N SER A 66 22.98 -5.26 3.19
CA SER A 66 24.20 -4.78 2.54
C SER A 66 25.16 -4.16 3.57
N GLY A 67 26.37 -3.82 3.14
CA GLY A 67 27.41 -3.26 4.01
C GLY A 67 28.44 -4.31 4.44
N ARG A 68 29.39 -3.91 5.30
CA ARG A 68 30.53 -4.76 5.69
C ARG A 68 30.10 -5.98 6.51
N LEU A 69 29.04 -5.88 7.29
CA LEU A 69 28.51 -7.03 8.04
C LEU A 69 27.87 -8.09 7.15
N SER A 70 27.46 -7.74 5.93
CA SER A 70 26.94 -8.67 4.93
C SER A 70 27.97 -9.04 3.86
N SER A 71 29.25 -8.77 4.11
CA SER A 71 30.36 -9.24 3.26
C SER A 71 30.87 -10.59 3.74
N GLU A 72 31.68 -11.30 2.94
CA GLU A 72 32.28 -12.59 3.32
C GLU A 72 32.97 -12.54 4.70
N ALA A 73 33.74 -11.49 4.99
CA ALA A 73 34.39 -11.31 6.28
C ALA A 73 33.38 -11.07 7.44
N GLY A 74 32.26 -10.42 7.14
CA GLY A 74 31.15 -10.23 8.07
C GLY A 74 30.39 -11.52 8.36
N GLU A 75 30.22 -12.37 7.35
CA GLU A 75 29.62 -13.70 7.48
C GLU A 75 30.47 -14.60 8.38
N ASP A 76 31.78 -14.66 8.14
CA ASP A 76 32.73 -15.39 9.00
C ASP A 76 32.66 -14.93 10.46
N TYR A 77 32.60 -13.62 10.68
CA TYR A 77 32.42 -13.04 12.01
C TYR A 77 31.08 -13.47 12.64
N GLY A 78 29.99 -13.39 11.87
CA GLY A 78 28.65 -13.78 12.31
C GLY A 78 28.57 -15.26 12.70
N ILE A 79 29.16 -16.15 11.91
CA ILE A 79 29.22 -17.59 12.18
C ILE A 79 29.95 -17.86 13.50
N ARG A 80 31.09 -17.20 13.75
CA ARG A 80 31.84 -17.33 15.01
C ARG A 80 31.05 -16.81 16.21
N ALA A 81 30.34 -15.70 16.03
CA ALA A 81 29.50 -15.11 17.06
C ALA A 81 28.39 -16.09 17.47
N VAL A 82 27.68 -16.68 16.50
CA VAL A 82 26.66 -17.71 16.73
C VAL A 82 27.26 -18.95 17.40
N ALA A 83 28.41 -19.44 16.91
CA ALA A 83 29.08 -20.61 17.51
C ALA A 83 29.53 -20.37 18.97
N SER A 84 29.70 -19.11 19.35
CA SER A 84 30.11 -18.71 20.71
C SER A 84 28.94 -18.26 21.59
N ASP A 85 27.70 -18.38 21.11
CA ASP A 85 26.48 -17.84 21.74
C ASP A 85 26.63 -16.35 22.14
N ARG A 86 27.26 -15.56 21.27
CA ARG A 86 27.47 -14.13 21.45
C ARG A 86 26.64 -13.35 20.42
N PRO A 87 25.79 -12.40 20.85
CA PRO A 87 25.13 -11.52 19.90
C PRO A 87 26.14 -10.59 19.23
N ILE A 88 25.88 -10.24 17.97
CA ILE A 88 26.61 -9.15 17.31
C ILE A 88 26.24 -7.83 18.02
N PRO A 89 27.23 -7.08 18.53
CA PRO A 89 27.00 -5.78 19.17
C PRO A 89 26.20 -4.81 18.28
N GLU A 90 25.31 -4.04 18.90
CA GLU A 90 24.40 -3.15 18.18
C GLU A 90 25.14 -1.99 17.49
N ASP A 91 26.21 -1.48 18.10
CA ASP A 91 27.09 -0.46 17.54
C ASP A 91 27.77 -0.94 16.23
N LEU A 92 28.16 -2.21 16.16
CA LEU A 92 28.67 -2.80 14.93
C LEU A 92 27.57 -2.87 13.86
N ARG A 93 26.33 -3.22 14.23
CA ARG A 93 25.21 -3.23 13.29
C ARG A 93 24.94 -1.83 12.74
N GLU A 94 24.84 -0.83 13.60
CA GLU A 94 24.63 0.57 13.19
C GLU A 94 25.73 1.09 12.26
N GLN A 95 26.99 0.71 12.49
CA GLN A 95 28.12 1.18 11.68
C GLN A 95 28.26 0.43 10.35
N TYR A 96 28.00 -0.88 10.34
CA TYR A 96 28.45 -1.76 9.25
C TYR A 96 27.33 -2.50 8.52
N LEU A 97 26.10 -2.50 9.05
CA LEU A 97 24.93 -3.05 8.38
C LEU A 97 24.10 -1.92 7.75
N ARG A 98 23.65 -2.17 6.53
CA ARG A 98 22.77 -1.32 5.75
C ARG A 98 21.73 -2.20 5.07
N TYR A 99 20.68 -1.58 4.58
CA TYR A 99 19.68 -2.25 3.76
C TYR A 99 19.61 -1.59 2.40
N GLN A 100 19.73 -2.40 1.36
CA GLN A 100 19.41 -2.00 0.00
C GLN A 100 17.93 -2.28 -0.23
N VAL A 101 17.19 -1.26 -0.64
CA VAL A 101 15.75 -1.32 -0.84
C VAL A 101 15.44 -0.94 -2.26
N HIS A 102 14.76 -1.82 -2.98
CA HIS A 102 14.28 -1.54 -4.32
C HIS A 102 12.83 -1.10 -4.25
N ILE A 103 12.51 -0.03 -4.97
CA ILE A 103 11.15 0.46 -5.11
C ILE A 103 10.69 0.43 -6.57
N ARG A 104 9.39 0.16 -6.76
CA ARG A 104 8.68 0.50 -7.98
C ARG A 104 8.16 1.93 -7.86
N VAL A 105 8.49 2.77 -8.82
CA VAL A 105 7.98 4.13 -8.92
C VAL A 105 6.49 4.10 -9.29
N LEU A 106 5.66 4.75 -8.48
CA LEU A 106 4.21 4.87 -8.74
C LEU A 106 3.85 6.18 -9.42
N GLY A 107 4.58 7.26 -9.12
CA GLY A 107 4.34 8.58 -9.67
C GLY A 107 5.00 9.68 -8.86
N LEU A 108 4.54 10.90 -9.08
CA LEU A 108 4.98 12.11 -8.40
C LEU A 108 3.92 12.54 -7.37
N VAL A 109 4.38 12.95 -6.20
CA VAL A 109 3.59 13.63 -5.18
C VAL A 109 4.11 15.05 -5.02
N ARG A 110 3.20 16.03 -5.03
CA ARG A 110 3.49 17.43 -4.71
C ARG A 110 2.60 17.89 -3.57
N LEU A 111 3.16 18.68 -2.67
CA LEU A 111 2.40 19.40 -1.67
C LEU A 111 2.16 20.83 -2.17
N VAL A 112 0.89 21.15 -2.46
CA VAL A 112 0.45 22.48 -2.94
C VAL A 112 -0.67 22.94 -2.04
N ASP A 113 -0.51 24.09 -1.38
CA ASP A 113 -1.51 24.66 -0.46
C ASP A 113 -2.03 23.65 0.59
N ASP A 114 -1.11 22.90 1.20
CA ASP A 114 -1.41 21.80 2.14
C ASP A 114 -2.19 20.60 1.58
N HIS A 115 -2.38 20.54 0.27
CA HIS A 115 -3.00 19.42 -0.44
C HIS A 115 -1.98 18.58 -1.21
N ILE A 116 -2.18 17.27 -1.21
CA ILE A 116 -1.38 16.34 -2.02
C ILE A 116 -1.94 16.30 -3.43
N GLN A 117 -1.08 16.59 -4.40
CA GLN A 117 -1.35 16.36 -5.81
C GLN A 117 -0.53 15.16 -6.28
N PHE A 118 -1.21 14.15 -6.82
CA PHE A 118 -0.59 12.98 -7.42
C PHE A 118 -0.59 13.07 -8.95
N ALA A 119 0.55 12.75 -9.57
CA ALA A 119 0.64 12.57 -11.01
C ALA A 119 1.27 11.20 -11.32
N ALA A 120 0.60 10.38 -12.12
CA ALA A 120 1.07 9.04 -12.49
C ALA A 120 2.33 9.03 -13.38
N SER A 121 2.83 10.21 -13.79
CA SER A 121 4.02 10.34 -14.60
C SER A 121 5.20 10.81 -13.77
N HIS A 122 6.34 10.18 -14.01
CA HIS A 122 7.63 10.63 -13.51
C HIS A 122 8.56 10.92 -14.69
N ARG A 123 9.13 12.13 -14.72
CA ARG A 123 10.14 12.53 -15.73
C ARG A 123 11.37 13.23 -15.13
N ARG A 124 11.45 13.33 -13.80
CA ARG A 124 12.44 14.16 -13.08
C ARG A 124 13.32 13.31 -12.18
N LEU A 125 14.55 13.03 -12.56
CA LEU A 125 15.42 12.15 -11.76
C LEU A 125 15.78 12.79 -10.40
N PRO A 126 15.68 12.07 -9.27
CA PRO A 126 16.26 12.51 -8.01
C PRO A 126 17.79 12.54 -8.11
N HIS A 127 18.42 13.35 -7.27
CA HIS A 127 19.87 13.34 -7.14
C HIS A 127 20.32 12.20 -6.22
N VAL A 128 21.49 11.64 -6.51
CA VAL A 128 22.15 10.71 -5.58
C VAL A 128 22.33 11.42 -4.22
N GLY A 129 21.92 10.75 -3.14
CA GLY A 129 21.89 11.34 -1.81
C GLY A 129 20.58 12.04 -1.45
N SER A 130 19.61 12.16 -2.37
CA SER A 130 18.27 12.67 -2.05
C SER A 130 17.65 11.92 -0.87
N ARG A 131 16.94 12.64 0.00
CA ARG A 131 16.34 12.04 1.20
C ARG A 131 15.26 11.04 0.83
N VAL A 132 15.26 9.92 1.56
CA VAL A 132 14.20 8.91 1.54
C VAL A 132 13.45 8.98 2.85
N ALA A 133 12.12 9.01 2.80
CA ALA A 133 11.28 9.05 3.99
C ALA A 133 10.10 8.07 3.92
N PHE A 134 9.71 7.54 5.09
CA PHE A 134 8.38 6.97 5.26
C PHE A 134 7.32 8.07 5.18
N LEU A 135 6.10 7.70 4.81
CA LEU A 135 5.01 8.66 4.71
C LEU A 135 4.56 9.04 6.12
N ALA A 136 4.47 10.35 6.39
CA ALA A 136 3.82 10.85 7.60
C ALA A 136 2.34 10.38 7.64
N PRO A 137 1.72 10.25 8.83
CA PRO A 137 0.35 9.75 8.99
C PRO A 137 -0.68 10.36 8.04
N ASP A 138 -0.70 11.69 7.91
CA ASP A 138 -1.66 12.39 7.04
C ASP A 138 -1.37 12.15 5.56
N VAL A 139 -0.10 12.07 5.18
CA VAL A 139 0.35 11.79 3.81
C VAL A 139 -0.04 10.36 3.42
N LEU A 140 0.12 9.40 4.33
CA LEU A 140 -0.26 8.01 4.12
C LEU A 140 -1.77 7.88 3.90
N ARG A 141 -2.59 8.56 4.73
CA ARG A 141 -4.05 8.58 4.58
C ARG A 141 -4.47 9.11 3.21
N GLU A 142 -3.87 10.21 2.78
CA GLU A 142 -4.21 10.83 1.50
C GLU A 142 -3.80 9.95 0.31
N VAL A 143 -2.55 9.47 0.29
CA VAL A 143 -2.04 8.59 -0.79
C VAL A 143 -2.79 7.26 -0.86
N ALA A 144 -3.24 6.73 0.28
CA ALA A 144 -4.03 5.50 0.34
C ALA A 144 -5.53 5.73 0.09
N ALA A 145 -5.94 6.93 -0.36
CA ALA A 145 -7.32 7.28 -0.65
C ALA A 145 -8.28 7.18 0.55
N HIS A 146 -7.79 7.34 1.78
CA HIS A 146 -8.63 7.32 2.98
C HIS A 146 -9.60 8.51 3.05
N ASN A 147 -9.13 9.68 2.61
CA ASN A 147 -9.92 10.92 2.62
C ASN A 147 -10.77 11.08 1.36
N ALA A 148 -10.65 10.18 0.37
CA ALA A 148 -11.44 10.22 -0.84
C ALA A 148 -12.93 9.93 -0.54
N PRO A 149 -13.86 10.36 -1.41
CA PRO A 149 -15.22 9.83 -1.37
C PRO A 149 -15.25 8.38 -1.85
N GLY A 150 -16.16 7.57 -1.32
CA GLY A 150 -16.36 6.20 -1.78
C GLY A 150 -16.63 5.21 -0.66
N ALA A 151 -16.69 3.96 -1.06
CA ALA A 151 -16.91 2.82 -0.18
C ALA A 151 -15.62 2.37 0.50
N ASP A 152 -15.69 2.07 1.79
CA ASP A 152 -14.57 1.47 2.51
C ASP A 152 -14.22 0.09 1.92
N ILE A 153 -12.95 -0.15 1.58
CA ILE A 153 -12.48 -1.45 1.05
C ILE A 153 -11.69 -2.28 2.09
N GLY A 154 -11.74 -1.86 3.35
CA GLY A 154 -11.01 -2.46 4.47
C GLY A 154 -9.85 -1.58 4.95
N TRP A 155 -9.06 -2.08 5.90
CA TRP A 155 -7.86 -1.41 6.39
C TRP A 155 -6.66 -1.65 5.47
N LEU A 156 -5.81 -0.65 5.32
CA LEU A 156 -4.52 -0.82 4.65
C LEU A 156 -3.67 -1.80 5.47
N ALA A 157 -3.19 -2.86 4.82
CA ALA A 157 -2.38 -3.88 5.46
C ALA A 157 -1.18 -4.27 4.60
N PHE A 158 -0.05 -4.52 5.26
CA PHE A 158 1.17 -5.07 4.67
C PHE A 158 1.50 -6.40 5.38
N GLY A 159 0.72 -7.43 5.09
CA GLY A 159 0.81 -8.71 5.81
C GLY A 159 0.19 -8.60 7.21
N GLU A 160 0.96 -8.90 8.25
CA GLU A 160 0.51 -8.83 9.65
C GLU A 160 0.34 -7.40 10.16
N PHE A 161 0.94 -6.42 9.49
CA PHE A 161 0.90 -5.01 9.87
C PHE A 161 -0.34 -4.32 9.31
N VAL A 162 -1.28 -3.95 10.19
CA VAL A 162 -2.60 -3.44 9.80
C VAL A 162 -2.79 -2.02 10.33
N TYR A 163 -2.98 -1.05 9.43
CA TYR A 163 -3.23 0.35 9.76
C TYR A 163 -4.70 0.56 10.16
N GLY A 164 -5.04 0.21 11.39
CA GLY A 164 -6.41 0.27 11.89
C GLY A 164 -6.54 0.83 13.31
N ALA A 165 -5.45 1.35 13.88
CA ALA A 165 -5.48 1.89 15.22
C ALA A 165 -6.52 3.02 15.34
N SER A 166 -7.27 3.01 16.44
CA SER A 166 -8.38 3.93 16.74
C SER A 166 -9.71 3.68 16.01
N ASP A 167 -9.80 2.72 15.08
CA ASP A 167 -11.10 2.33 14.50
C ASP A 167 -11.77 1.23 15.32
N VAL A 168 -12.91 1.54 15.94
CA VAL A 168 -13.68 0.62 16.80
C VAL A 168 -14.27 -0.58 16.06
N ARG A 169 -14.34 -0.53 14.72
CA ARG A 169 -14.84 -1.64 13.89
C ARG A 169 -13.79 -2.73 13.70
N LEU A 170 -12.50 -2.43 13.96
CA LEU A 170 -11.43 -3.40 13.83
C LEU A 170 -11.48 -4.40 14.99
N LYS A 171 -11.77 -5.66 14.67
CA LYS A 171 -11.61 -6.77 15.60
C LYS A 171 -10.17 -7.28 15.48
N ARG A 172 -9.36 -7.02 16.51
CA ARG A 172 -7.96 -7.43 16.53
C ARG A 172 -7.85 -8.94 16.73
N GLU A 173 -7.15 -9.59 15.80
CA GLU A 173 -6.76 -10.99 15.91
C GLU A 173 -5.35 -11.14 16.50
N PRO A 174 -4.98 -12.29 17.11
CA PRO A 174 -3.69 -12.47 17.77
C PRO A 174 -2.47 -12.28 16.86
N TRP A 175 -2.62 -12.55 15.56
CA TRP A 175 -1.55 -12.40 14.57
C TRP A 175 -1.36 -10.96 14.08
N MET A 176 -2.27 -10.04 14.43
CA MET A 176 -2.24 -8.67 13.90
C MET A 176 -1.31 -7.75 14.71
N GLN A 177 -0.42 -7.09 13.99
CA GLN A 177 0.33 -5.91 14.45
C GLN A 177 -0.42 -4.65 14.00
N VAL A 178 -1.25 -4.12 14.90
CA VAL A 178 -2.06 -2.93 14.60
C VAL A 178 -1.18 -1.68 14.68
N LEU A 179 -1.10 -0.94 13.58
CA LEU A 179 -0.32 0.28 13.43
C LEU A 179 -1.20 1.53 13.42
N GLU A 180 -0.60 2.65 13.82
CA GLU A 180 -1.18 3.99 13.67
C GLU A 180 -0.69 4.66 12.37
N PRO A 181 -1.52 5.49 11.72
CA PRO A 181 -2.93 5.77 12.04
C PRO A 181 -3.87 4.67 11.49
N ALA A 182 -5.17 4.71 11.82
CA ALA A 182 -6.16 4.03 10.98
C ALA A 182 -6.12 4.60 9.55
N VAL A 183 -5.93 3.72 8.57
CA VAL A 183 -5.96 4.02 7.13
C VAL A 183 -6.92 3.04 6.48
N ILE A 184 -8.02 3.58 5.99
CA ILE A 184 -9.12 2.82 5.39
C ILE A 184 -9.28 3.34 3.97
N PRO A 185 -8.63 2.71 2.97
CA PRO A 185 -8.79 3.10 1.59
C PRO A 185 -10.26 3.08 1.18
N LYS A 186 -10.61 4.00 0.28
CA LYS A 186 -11.94 4.08 -0.29
C LYS A 186 -11.93 3.87 -1.78
N TRP A 187 -13.00 3.26 -2.26
CA TRP A 187 -13.22 2.99 -3.67
C TRP A 187 -14.39 3.81 -4.19
N ASP A 188 -14.16 4.57 -5.26
CA ASP A 188 -15.24 5.23 -5.98
C ASP A 188 -16.07 4.20 -6.75
N VAL A 189 -17.23 3.88 -6.19
CA VAL A 189 -18.20 2.95 -6.75
C VAL A 189 -18.66 3.35 -8.16
N GLN A 190 -18.65 4.64 -8.51
CA GLN A 190 -19.00 5.11 -9.87
C GLN A 190 -18.01 4.61 -10.93
N SER A 191 -16.81 4.23 -10.53
CA SER A 191 -15.82 3.63 -11.42
C SER A 191 -16.23 2.24 -11.93
N LEU A 192 -17.12 1.52 -11.24
CA LEU A 192 -17.65 0.22 -11.70
C LEU A 192 -18.65 0.37 -12.86
N VAL A 193 -19.32 1.53 -12.94
CA VAL A 193 -20.34 1.80 -13.95
C VAL A 193 -19.74 2.43 -15.20
N SER A 194 -18.79 3.33 -15.00
CA SER A 194 -18.20 4.13 -16.07
C SER A 194 -17.08 3.41 -16.83
N ARG A 195 -16.54 2.30 -16.31
CA ARG A 195 -15.37 1.62 -16.86
C ARG A 195 -15.52 0.10 -16.77
N ARG A 196 -14.87 -0.61 -17.68
CA ARG A 196 -14.71 -2.07 -17.56
C ARG A 196 -13.69 -2.36 -16.45
N THR A 197 -14.12 -3.08 -15.42
CA THR A 197 -13.27 -3.48 -14.29
C THR A 197 -12.92 -4.96 -14.41
N PHE A 198 -11.65 -5.29 -14.17
CA PHE A 198 -11.16 -6.65 -14.11
C PHE A 198 -10.51 -6.90 -12.75
N VAL A 199 -10.86 -8.02 -12.10
CA VAL A 199 -10.28 -8.43 -10.82
C VAL A 199 -9.52 -9.73 -11.02
N PHE A 200 -8.20 -9.69 -10.84
CA PHE A 200 -7.32 -10.85 -10.97
C PHE A 200 -6.72 -11.22 -9.62
N ALA A 201 -6.84 -12.49 -9.24
CA ALA A 201 -6.27 -13.04 -8.03
C ALA A 201 -6.14 -14.56 -8.17
N ARG A 202 -5.18 -15.16 -7.46
CA ARG A 202 -5.11 -16.63 -7.33
C ARG A 202 -6.32 -17.15 -6.56
N ALA A 203 -6.66 -18.43 -6.74
CA ALA A 203 -7.72 -19.07 -5.95
C ALA A 203 -7.43 -18.92 -4.44
N GLY A 204 -8.45 -18.59 -3.65
CA GLY A 204 -8.33 -18.36 -2.21
C GLY A 204 -7.87 -16.95 -1.78
N PHE A 205 -7.51 -16.05 -2.70
CA PHE A 205 -7.02 -14.70 -2.36
C PHE A 205 -8.14 -13.66 -2.19
N GLY A 206 -9.38 -14.10 -1.92
CA GLY A 206 -10.48 -13.21 -1.56
C GLY A 206 -11.12 -12.42 -2.72
N LYS A 207 -10.92 -12.84 -3.97
CA LYS A 207 -11.56 -12.23 -5.16
C LYS A 207 -13.06 -12.02 -4.96
N SER A 208 -13.77 -13.07 -4.57
CA SER A 208 -15.22 -13.05 -4.46
C SER A 208 -15.70 -12.25 -3.27
N ASN A 209 -14.92 -12.23 -2.18
CA ASN A 209 -15.17 -11.36 -1.05
C ASN A 209 -15.07 -9.87 -1.43
N LEU A 210 -14.03 -9.48 -2.19
CA LEU A 210 -13.90 -8.12 -2.70
C LEU A 210 -15.07 -7.75 -3.62
N VAL A 211 -15.45 -8.63 -4.54
CA VAL A 211 -16.57 -8.39 -5.47
C VAL A 211 -17.89 -8.22 -4.70
N LYS A 212 -18.18 -9.09 -3.72
CA LYS A 212 -19.35 -8.95 -2.83
C LYS A 212 -19.35 -7.62 -2.09
N LEU A 213 -18.21 -7.21 -1.53
CA LEU A 213 -18.06 -5.93 -0.84
C LEU A 213 -18.36 -4.75 -1.79
N LEU A 214 -17.80 -4.76 -3.00
CA LEU A 214 -18.01 -3.70 -3.98
C LEU A 214 -19.48 -3.59 -4.40
N PHE A 215 -20.15 -4.72 -4.68
CA PHE A 215 -21.57 -4.72 -5.03
C PHE A 215 -22.48 -4.38 -3.86
N ALA A 216 -22.18 -4.86 -2.64
CA ALA A 216 -22.94 -4.47 -1.46
C ALA A 216 -22.91 -2.95 -1.25
N ASN A 217 -21.75 -2.31 -1.44
CA ASN A 217 -21.62 -0.86 -1.38
C ASN A 217 -22.31 -0.14 -2.56
N LEU A 218 -22.29 -0.73 -3.77
CA LEU A 218 -23.03 -0.22 -4.94
C LEU A 218 -24.52 -0.07 -4.64
N TYR A 219 -25.11 -1.09 -4.00
CA TYR A 219 -26.54 -1.14 -3.71
C TYR A 219 -26.93 -0.47 -2.39
N ALA A 220 -26.02 -0.38 -1.42
CA ALA A 220 -26.24 0.33 -0.16
C ALA A 220 -26.14 1.87 -0.32
N ALA A 221 -25.58 2.36 -1.42
CA ALA A 221 -25.49 3.79 -1.70
C ALA A 221 -26.88 4.43 -1.74
N LYS A 222 -27.08 5.49 -0.95
CA LYS A 222 -28.34 6.26 -0.89
C LYS A 222 -28.78 6.76 -2.27
N ASP A 223 -27.80 7.16 -3.08
CA ASP A 223 -27.98 7.54 -4.47
C ASP A 223 -27.29 6.48 -5.34
N PRO A 224 -28.02 5.46 -5.83
CA PRO A 224 -27.44 4.42 -6.66
C PRO A 224 -26.93 5.06 -7.97
N PRO A 225 -25.81 4.57 -8.52
CA PRO A 225 -25.29 5.09 -9.77
C PRO A 225 -26.33 5.08 -10.87
N THR A 226 -26.32 6.15 -11.67
CA THR A 226 -27.24 6.30 -12.80
C THR A 226 -26.46 6.54 -14.08
N VAL A 227 -27.01 6.09 -15.20
CA VAL A 227 -26.52 6.43 -16.54
C VAL A 227 -27.54 7.33 -17.25
N GLU A 228 -27.06 8.21 -18.13
CA GLU A 228 -27.93 9.01 -18.98
C GLU A 228 -28.50 8.16 -20.11
N LYS A 229 -29.83 8.11 -20.18
CA LYS A 229 -30.58 7.45 -21.25
C LYS A 229 -31.31 8.50 -22.07
N ARG A 230 -31.08 8.47 -23.39
CA ARG A 230 -31.68 9.41 -24.36
C ARG A 230 -31.41 10.89 -24.02
N GLY A 231 -30.25 11.20 -23.43
CA GLY A 231 -29.75 12.56 -23.20
C GLY A 231 -30.50 13.43 -22.17
N VAL A 232 -31.56 12.91 -21.53
CA VAL A 232 -32.39 13.72 -20.60
C VAL A 232 -32.76 12.94 -19.34
N ARG A 233 -32.74 11.60 -19.37
CA ARG A 233 -33.23 10.77 -18.27
C ARG A 233 -32.08 10.03 -17.59
N LYS A 234 -31.86 10.29 -16.29
CA LYS A 234 -31.02 9.43 -15.45
C LYS A 234 -31.79 8.17 -15.08
N VAL A 235 -31.20 7.01 -15.35
CA VAL A 235 -31.76 5.70 -14.97
C VAL A 235 -30.75 4.96 -14.10
N PRO A 236 -31.18 4.30 -13.01
CA PRO A 236 -30.29 3.47 -12.21
C PRO A 236 -29.63 2.36 -13.03
N VAL A 237 -28.42 2.00 -12.65
CA VAL A 237 -27.76 0.81 -13.21
C VAL A 237 -28.29 -0.47 -12.56
N GLY A 238 -28.34 -1.54 -13.33
CA GLY A 238 -28.57 -2.89 -12.82
C GLY A 238 -27.30 -3.74 -12.92
N THR A 239 -27.20 -4.77 -12.08
CA THR A 239 -26.11 -5.75 -12.16
C THR A 239 -26.65 -7.10 -12.61
N VAL A 240 -25.92 -7.76 -13.51
CA VAL A 240 -26.10 -9.18 -13.83
C VAL A 240 -24.81 -9.90 -13.48
N ILE A 241 -24.88 -10.92 -12.63
CA ILE A 241 -23.73 -11.73 -12.24
C ILE A 241 -23.88 -13.11 -12.88
N PHE A 242 -22.88 -13.52 -13.67
CA PHE A 242 -22.76 -14.89 -14.14
C PHE A 242 -21.89 -15.65 -13.15
N ASP A 243 -22.50 -16.57 -12.42
CA ASP A 243 -21.91 -17.24 -11.27
C ASP A 243 -21.80 -18.76 -11.50
N PRO A 244 -20.76 -19.24 -12.20
CA PRO A 244 -20.61 -20.65 -12.50
C PRO A 244 -20.34 -21.51 -11.24
N ASP A 245 -19.76 -20.91 -10.20
CA ASP A 245 -19.34 -21.59 -8.98
C ASP A 245 -20.37 -21.46 -7.83
N GLY A 246 -21.44 -20.66 -8.03
CA GLY A 246 -22.47 -20.44 -7.02
C GLY A 246 -21.94 -19.68 -5.80
N GLU A 247 -21.04 -18.72 -5.97
CA GLU A 247 -20.49 -17.94 -4.84
C GLU A 247 -21.35 -16.73 -4.46
N TYR A 248 -22.21 -16.23 -5.36
CA TYR A 248 -22.94 -14.96 -5.24
C TYR A 248 -24.45 -15.14 -5.06
N PHE A 249 -24.94 -16.37 -4.80
CA PHE A 249 -26.36 -16.58 -4.52
C PHE A 249 -26.78 -15.84 -3.24
N TRP A 250 -28.00 -15.30 -3.27
CA TRP A 250 -28.68 -14.85 -2.06
C TRP A 250 -29.48 -16.02 -1.51
N PRO A 251 -29.25 -16.47 -0.27
CA PRO A 251 -30.09 -17.48 0.32
C PRO A 251 -31.50 -16.92 0.50
N ASP A 252 -32.52 -17.71 0.16
CA ASP A 252 -33.90 -17.39 0.55
C ASP A 252 -34.10 -17.56 2.08
N ASP A 253 -35.31 -17.26 2.58
CA ASP A 253 -35.67 -17.43 3.99
C ASP A 253 -35.45 -18.86 4.54
N ALA A 254 -35.34 -19.86 3.66
CA ALA A 254 -35.06 -21.25 3.99
C ALA A 254 -33.57 -21.63 3.80
N GLY A 255 -32.70 -20.66 3.52
CA GLY A 255 -31.27 -20.87 3.32
C GLY A 255 -30.90 -21.49 1.97
N ARG A 256 -31.84 -21.57 1.02
CA ARG A 256 -31.61 -22.19 -0.30
C ARG A 256 -30.98 -21.19 -1.27
N PRO A 257 -30.07 -21.63 -2.15
CA PRO A 257 -29.48 -20.74 -3.15
C PRO A 257 -30.53 -20.14 -4.10
N GLY A 258 -30.74 -18.82 -4.02
CA GLY A 258 -31.57 -18.05 -4.94
C GLY A 258 -30.71 -17.18 -5.86
N LEU A 259 -31.11 -17.09 -7.14
CA LEU A 259 -30.47 -16.21 -8.13
C LEU A 259 -30.82 -14.73 -7.89
N CYS A 260 -31.97 -14.48 -7.25
CA CYS A 260 -32.46 -13.18 -6.82
C CYS A 260 -33.49 -13.38 -5.71
N ASP A 261 -33.46 -12.52 -4.69
CA ASP A 261 -34.57 -12.32 -3.76
C ASP A 261 -35.39 -11.13 -4.30
N VAL A 262 -36.58 -11.43 -4.84
CA VAL A 262 -37.48 -10.42 -5.43
C VAL A 262 -38.71 -10.33 -4.53
N PRO A 263 -38.94 -9.21 -3.84
CA PRO A 263 -40.13 -9.00 -3.01
C PRO A 263 -41.44 -9.01 -3.81
#